data_AF-A0A1R0ZJJ5-F1
#
_entry.id   AF-A0A1R0ZJJ5-F1
#
_cell.length_a   1.000
_cell.length_b   1.000
_cell.length_c   1.000
_cell.angle_alpha   90.00
_cell.angle_beta   90.00
_cell.angle_gamma   90.00
#
_symmetry.space_group_name_H-M   'P 1'
#
loop_
_entity.id
_entity.type
_entity.pdbx_description
1 polymer ?
#
loop_
_entity_poly.entity_id
_entity_poly.type
_entity_poly.pdbx_seq_one_letter_code
_entity_poly.pdbx_strand_id
1 'polypeptide(L)'
;MYDTFRSSTTDVASITRNTGMKDSRVQRIKEHLFIKEHIKDHGVGRFDADYDIAQAWERLQKGTYNQSDIDLLNHELFESRFEGIFKTNYRTAHDKTLESGRPWNP
;
A
#
# COMPACT_ATOMS: atom_id res chain seq x y z
N MET A 1 14.43 1.14 6.05
CA MET A 1 13.03 0.85 6.44
C MET A 1 12.27 0.14 5.33
N TYR A 2 12.12 0.72 4.12
CA TYR A 2 11.45 -0.03 3.03
C TYR A 2 12.20 -1.30 2.62
N ASP A 3 13.53 -1.32 2.69
CA ASP A 3 14.31 -2.53 2.37
C ASP A 3 14.02 -3.71 3.29
N THR A 4 13.67 -3.48 4.56
CA THR A 4 13.26 -4.55 5.48
C THR A 4 11.88 -5.10 5.15
N PHE A 5 10.96 -4.27 4.65
CA PHE A 5 9.65 -4.74 4.20
C PHE A 5 9.76 -5.49 2.86
N ARG A 6 10.61 -5.01 1.95
CA ARG A 6 10.90 -5.69 0.67
C ARG A 6 11.47 -7.09 0.88
N SER A 7 12.35 -7.27 1.86
CA SER A 7 12.96 -8.57 2.16
C SER A 7 12.12 -9.45 3.10
N SER A 8 11.13 -8.88 3.79
CA SER A 8 10.26 -9.65 4.69
C SER A 8 9.47 -10.72 3.93
N THR A 9 9.39 -11.92 4.49
CA THR A 9 8.58 -13.03 3.97
C THR A 9 7.38 -13.36 4.86
N THR A 10 7.22 -12.65 5.98
CA THR A 10 6.25 -12.94 7.04
C THR A 10 5.26 -11.80 7.30
N ASP A 11 5.51 -10.62 6.75
CA ASP A 11 4.69 -9.43 6.95
C ASP A 11 3.26 -9.63 6.41
N VAL A 12 3.12 -10.14 5.19
CA VAL A 12 1.82 -10.41 4.56
C VAL A 12 0.98 -11.35 5.44
N ALA A 13 1.54 -12.48 5.84
CA ALA A 13 0.83 -13.45 6.68
C ALA A 13 0.45 -12.86 8.06
N SER A 14 1.32 -12.02 8.63
CA SER A 14 1.05 -11.35 9.91
C SER A 14 -0.09 -10.34 9.79
N ILE A 15 -0.06 -9.49 8.76
CA ILE A 15 -1.11 -8.50 8.49
C ILE A 15 -2.44 -9.19 8.19
N THR A 16 -2.46 -10.25 7.38
CA THR A 16 -3.67 -11.05 7.12
C THR A 16 -4.27 -11.59 8.41
N ARG A 17 -3.46 -12.21 9.27
CA ARG A 17 -3.92 -12.74 10.55
C ARG A 17 -4.49 -11.65 11.45
N ASN A 18 -3.86 -10.49 11.48
CA ASN A 18 -4.24 -9.41 12.40
C ASN A 18 -5.45 -8.60 11.91
N THR A 19 -5.63 -8.46 10.59
CA THR A 19 -6.68 -7.60 9.99
C THR A 19 -7.85 -8.38 9.39
N GLY A 20 -7.68 -9.68 9.14
CA GLY A 20 -8.64 -10.50 8.39
C GLY A 20 -8.64 -10.23 6.88
N MET A 21 -7.80 -9.34 6.36
CA MET A 21 -7.67 -9.10 4.93
C MET A 21 -7.02 -10.30 4.23
N LYS A 22 -7.56 -10.72 3.08
CA LYS A 22 -6.99 -11.86 2.32
C LYS A 22 -5.52 -11.63 1.95
N ASP A 23 -4.69 -12.67 2.06
CA ASP A 23 -3.26 -12.65 1.68
C ASP A 23 -3.02 -12.03 0.31
N SER A 24 -3.82 -12.39 -0.70
CA SER A 24 -3.65 -11.86 -2.06
C SER A 24 -3.88 -10.35 -2.17
N ARG A 25 -4.69 -9.76 -1.28
CA ARG A 25 -4.90 -8.31 -1.21
C ARG A 25 -3.73 -7.64 -0.52
N VAL A 26 -3.29 -8.17 0.62
CA VAL A 26 -2.13 -7.66 1.37
C VAL A 26 -0.85 -7.76 0.54
N GLN A 27 -0.63 -8.87 -0.14
CA GLN A 27 0.48 -9.07 -1.07
C GLN A 27 0.46 -8.04 -2.21
N ARG A 28 -0.71 -7.74 -2.78
CA ARG A 28 -0.83 -6.72 -3.82
C ARG A 28 -0.46 -5.34 -3.30
N ILE A 29 -0.90 -4.99 -2.10
CA ILE A 29 -0.57 -3.70 -1.45
C ILE A 29 0.93 -3.62 -1.21
N LYS A 30 1.54 -4.69 -0.67
CA LYS A 30 3.00 -4.78 -0.49
C LYS A 30 3.75 -4.56 -1.81
N GLU A 31 3.30 -5.22 -2.88
CA GLU A 31 3.89 -5.04 -4.20
C GLU A 31 3.81 -3.60 -4.68
N HIS A 32 2.65 -2.97 -4.52
CA HIS A 32 2.40 -1.58 -4.92
C HIS A 32 3.26 -0.60 -4.12
N LEU A 33 3.23 -0.65 -2.80
CA LEU A 33 3.95 0.29 -1.95
C LEU A 33 5.47 0.17 -2.05
N PHE A 34 5.99 -1.06 -2.13
CA PHE A 34 7.41 -1.29 -1.85
C PHE A 34 8.21 -1.86 -3.02
N ILE A 35 7.59 -2.60 -3.95
CA ILE A 35 8.34 -3.47 -4.89
C ILE A 35 8.27 -2.95 -6.32
N LYS A 36 7.07 -2.63 -6.81
CA LYS A 36 6.81 -2.25 -8.19
C LYS A 36 7.35 -0.86 -8.50
N GLU A 37 7.67 -0.67 -9.77
CA GLU A 37 7.94 0.64 -10.33
C GLU A 37 6.66 1.21 -10.93
N HIS A 38 6.50 2.52 -10.79
CA HIS A 38 5.34 3.26 -11.22
C HIS A 38 5.74 4.34 -12.21
N ILE A 39 4.82 4.68 -13.11
CA ILE A 39 4.96 5.89 -13.92
C ILE A 39 4.65 7.06 -13.00
N LYS A 40 5.68 7.81 -12.62
CA LYS A 40 5.60 9.04 -11.83
C LYS A 40 5.62 10.26 -12.75
N ASP A 41 5.41 11.45 -12.21
CA ASP A 41 5.42 12.68 -13.01
C ASP A 41 6.79 12.93 -13.68
N HIS A 42 7.86 12.50 -13.03
CA HIS A 42 9.24 12.70 -13.48
C HIS A 42 9.96 11.36 -13.67
N GLY A 43 9.33 10.46 -14.44
CA GLY A 43 9.94 9.20 -14.89
C GLY A 43 9.36 7.96 -14.22
N VAL A 44 10.04 6.83 -14.43
CA VAL A 44 9.61 5.51 -13.92
C VAL A 44 10.50 5.11 -12.76
N GLY A 45 9.89 4.65 -11.67
CA GLY A 45 10.65 4.11 -10.54
C GLY A 45 9.76 3.76 -9.36
N ARG A 46 10.37 3.22 -8.32
CA ARG A 46 9.69 2.94 -7.05
C ARG A 46 9.29 4.24 -6.33
N PHE A 47 8.35 4.11 -5.41
CA PHE A 47 8.05 5.17 -4.45
C PHE A 47 9.23 5.40 -3.50
N ASP A 48 9.39 6.68 -3.12
CA ASP A 48 10.30 7.07 -2.05
C ASP A 48 9.74 6.59 -0.71
N ALA A 49 10.63 6.39 0.26
CA ALA A 49 10.20 5.92 1.57
C ALA A 49 9.40 7.00 2.30
N ASP A 50 8.21 6.63 2.77
CA ASP A 50 7.36 7.47 3.59
C ASP A 50 7.35 6.96 5.04
N TYR A 51 7.48 7.89 6.00
CA TYR A 51 7.57 7.54 7.42
C TYR A 51 6.24 6.99 7.95
N ASP A 52 5.13 7.60 7.59
CA ASP A 52 3.82 7.27 8.11
C ASP A 52 3.33 5.93 7.54
N ILE A 53 3.56 5.68 6.25
CA ILE A 53 3.27 4.39 5.61
C ILE A 53 4.01 3.26 6.32
N ALA A 54 5.28 3.49 6.68
CA ALA A 54 6.06 2.46 7.33
C ALA A 54 5.64 2.20 8.77
N GLN A 55 5.33 3.26 9.53
CA GLN A 55 4.77 3.11 10.87
C GLN A 55 3.44 2.35 10.82
N ALA A 56 2.58 2.66 9.86
CA ALA A 56 1.34 1.92 9.62
C ALA A 56 1.63 0.45 9.30
N TRP A 57 2.54 0.17 8.36
CA TRP A 57 2.93 -1.20 8.01
C TRP A 57 3.48 -2.00 9.20
N GLU A 58 4.26 -1.37 10.09
CA GLU A 58 4.71 -2.00 11.32
C GLU A 58 3.58 -2.30 12.31
N ARG A 59 2.67 -1.33 12.54
CA ARG A 59 1.53 -1.53 13.44
C ARG A 59 0.60 -2.62 12.93
N LEU A 60 0.38 -2.69 11.62
CA LEU A 60 -0.40 -3.76 10.97
C LEU A 60 0.23 -5.13 11.21
N GLN A 61 1.56 -5.26 11.08
CA GLN A 61 2.28 -6.50 11.38
C GLN A 61 2.22 -6.89 12.86
N LYS A 62 2.31 -5.90 13.77
CA LYS A 62 2.28 -6.11 15.23
C LYS A 62 0.88 -6.34 15.77
N GLY A 63 -0.17 -6.01 15.01
CA GLY A 63 -1.56 -6.10 15.46
C GLY A 63 -1.98 -4.93 16.36
N THR A 64 -1.18 -3.86 16.41
CA THR A 64 -1.45 -2.64 17.19
C THR A 64 -1.93 -1.50 16.29
N TYR A 65 -2.54 -1.84 15.16
CA TYR A 65 -3.00 -0.90 14.15
C TYR A 65 -4.25 -0.14 14.60
N ASN A 66 -4.47 1.02 13.99
CA ASN A 66 -5.66 1.83 14.19
C ASN A 66 -6.51 1.86 12.90
N GLN A 67 -7.59 2.63 12.90
CA GLN A 67 -8.47 2.74 11.73
C GLN A 67 -7.75 3.35 10.51
N SER A 68 -6.90 4.36 10.70
CA SER A 68 -6.12 4.98 9.61
C SER A 68 -5.22 3.96 8.91
N ASP A 69 -4.61 3.03 9.65
CA ASP A 69 -3.80 1.95 9.06
C ASP A 69 -4.63 0.99 8.18
N ILE A 70 -5.91 0.76 8.53
CA ILE A 70 -6.84 -0.01 7.69
C ILE A 70 -7.27 0.79 6.46
N ASP A 71 -7.43 2.11 6.62
CA ASP A 71 -7.76 3.02 5.53
C ASP A 71 -6.61 3.07 4.50
N LEU A 72 -5.34 3.04 4.95
CA LEU A 72 -4.17 2.84 4.08
C LEU A 72 -4.33 1.56 3.25
N LEU A 73 -4.61 0.41 3.87
CA LEU A 73 -4.76 -0.84 3.12
C LEU A 73 -5.86 -0.77 2.06
N ASN A 74 -6.98 -0.10 2.37
CA ASN A 74 -8.08 0.06 1.42
C ASN A 74 -7.76 1.05 0.30
N HIS A 75 -7.05 2.13 0.62
CA HIS A 75 -6.53 3.12 -0.31
C HIS A 75 -5.62 2.45 -1.34
N GLU A 76 -4.54 1.82 -0.87
CA GLU A 76 -3.53 1.19 -1.72
C GLU A 76 -4.07 0.00 -2.52
N LEU A 77 -5.05 -0.73 -1.96
CA LEU A 77 -5.70 -1.81 -2.70
C LEU A 77 -6.49 -1.29 -3.89
N PHE A 78 -7.18 -0.16 -3.74
CA PHE A 78 -7.92 0.45 -4.82
C PHE A 78 -6.96 1.05 -5.84
N GLU A 79 -6.00 1.86 -5.39
CA GLU A 79 -5.01 2.51 -6.26
C GLU A 79 -4.29 1.50 -7.14
N SER A 80 -3.71 0.46 -6.53
CA SER A 80 -2.98 -0.57 -7.25
C SER A 80 -3.83 -1.30 -8.29
N ARG A 81 -5.13 -1.50 -8.03
CA ARG A 81 -6.08 -2.11 -8.97
C ARG A 81 -6.38 -1.17 -10.12
N PHE A 82 -6.65 0.10 -9.81
CA PHE A 82 -6.96 1.10 -10.80
C PHE A 82 -5.80 1.28 -11.78
N GLU A 83 -4.59 1.50 -11.25
CA GLU A 83 -3.37 1.63 -12.06
C GLU A 83 -3.17 0.39 -12.95
N GLY A 84 -3.31 -0.81 -12.38
CA GLY A 84 -3.10 -2.06 -13.10
C GLY A 84 -4.13 -2.37 -14.19
N ILE A 85 -5.40 -2.00 -13.99
CA ILE A 85 -6.50 -2.23 -14.94
C ILE A 85 -6.47 -1.20 -16.06
N PHE A 86 -6.36 0.07 -15.72
CA PHE A 86 -6.45 1.19 -16.66
C PHE A 86 -5.10 1.62 -17.23
N LYS A 87 -3.99 1.02 -16.76
CA LYS A 87 -2.62 1.33 -17.21
C LYS A 87 -2.29 2.83 -17.09
N THR A 88 -2.75 3.44 -16.00
CA THR A 88 -2.52 4.86 -15.74
C THR A 88 -1.17 5.10 -15.06
N ASN A 89 -0.79 6.36 -14.94
CA ASN A 89 0.27 6.75 -14.01
C ASN A 89 -0.25 6.71 -12.56
N TYR A 90 0.69 6.76 -11.60
CA TYR A 90 0.36 6.69 -10.18
C TYR A 90 -0.58 7.84 -9.76
N ARG A 91 -0.29 9.08 -10.20
CA ARG A 91 -1.06 10.28 -9.84
C ARG A 91 -2.54 10.14 -10.21
N THR A 92 -2.81 9.67 -11.43
CA THR A 92 -4.19 9.44 -11.88
C THR A 92 -4.89 8.36 -11.05
N ALA A 93 -4.17 7.29 -10.70
CA ALA A 93 -4.74 6.22 -9.87
C ALA A 93 -5.04 6.73 -8.46
N HIS A 94 -4.11 7.48 -7.85
CA HIS A 94 -4.26 8.10 -6.53
C HIS A 94 -5.45 9.08 -6.48
N ASP A 95 -5.56 9.99 -7.46
CA ASP A 95 -6.67 10.93 -7.55
C ASP A 95 -8.02 10.20 -7.65
N LYS A 96 -8.08 9.09 -8.41
CA LYS A 96 -9.28 8.25 -8.50
C LYS A 96 -9.56 7.48 -7.21
N THR A 97 -8.54 7.10 -6.44
CA THR A 97 -8.70 6.54 -5.10
C THR A 97 -9.39 7.55 -4.19
N LEU A 98 -8.94 8.81 -4.18
CA LEU A 98 -9.54 9.88 -3.39
C LEU A 98 -10.98 10.17 -3.82
N GLU A 99 -11.24 10.34 -5.11
CA GLU A 99 -12.58 10.56 -5.67
C GLU A 99 -13.55 9.41 -5.32
N SER A 100 -13.04 8.19 -5.18
CA SER A 100 -13.85 7.02 -4.80
C SER A 100 -14.28 7.00 -3.31
N GLY A 101 -13.81 7.96 -2.51
CA GLY A 101 -14.08 8.04 -1.08
C GLY A 101 -13.16 7.14 -0.24
N ARG A 102 -11.92 6.91 -0.68
CA ARG A 102 -10.89 6.17 0.07
C ARG A 102 -9.71 7.08 0.42
N PRO A 103 -9.91 8.20 1.12
CA PRO A 103 -8.77 8.97 1.61
C PRO A 103 -8.00 8.16 2.65
N TRP A 104 -6.69 8.39 2.72
CA TRP A 104 -5.88 7.98 3.85
C TRP A 104 -5.23 9.23 4.44
N ASN A 105 -5.41 9.43 5.74
CA ASN A 105 -4.85 10.53 6.50
C ASN A 105 -4.05 9.92 7.66
N PRO A 106 -2.71 9.96 7.62
CA PRO A 106 -1.85 9.28 8.60
C PRO A 106 -2.06 9.74 10.05
#